data_AF-A0A0C9WAQ0-F1
#
_entry.id   AF-A0A0C9WAQ0-F1
#
_cell.length_a   1.000
_cell.length_b   1.000
_cell.length_c   1.000
_cell.angle_alpha   90.00
_cell.angle_beta   90.00
_cell.angle_gamma   90.00
#
_symmetry.space_group_name_H-M   'P 1'
#
loop_
_entity.id
_entity.type
_entity.pdbx_description
1 polymer ?
#
loop_
_entity_poly.entity_id
_entity_poly.type
_entity_poly.pdbx_seq_one_letter_code
_entity_poly.pdbx_strand_id
1 'polypeptide(L)'
;YLSRALHDLGFHVLALDNNENQTSGANRWKNKEKARKVKQAKRKSFQKANEPTGHAPATNTPIYPGDPTHLGRDIEPSDGLREGSLTHHTMHISPRSLESSVSDWLLADLPEIRNSDVGDPPGQIPVMFVALHACGSLTVDVLRTFLSYYRQGEANEDAPSVWTPHSLVVVGCCYNLMSPSGMPELTPTPTLPIAALHLAAQVPSQWLKSPQATQDAELSIRKVVYRALLQPVLQAALQSSTDATGNTPLSEQDRLAIPPGLGETPENRRLGKINDKAYEDWPTFLERATNKMGIDITDIGDRLPSWFSDEEKRLQMESRLWVLQTIRCILGPLIESLIVLDRYEWLRDELAGMEDGAQKMAIEIVNLFDQATGSGRNIALVIQPLDDLGARTAESGGEAEI
;
A
#
# COMPACT_ATOMS: atom_id res chain seq x y z
N TYR A 1 -4.65 -2.36 -10.61
CA TYR A 1 -5.83 -1.82 -11.34
C TYR A 1 -5.52 -0.45 -11.90
N LEU A 2 -5.09 0.50 -11.07
CA LEU A 2 -4.69 1.85 -11.50
C LEU A 2 -3.68 1.87 -12.64
N SER A 3 -2.57 1.13 -12.53
CA SER A 3 -1.54 1.05 -13.59
C SER A 3 -2.08 0.64 -14.96
N ARG A 4 -3.15 -0.15 -15.01
CA ARG A 4 -3.84 -0.52 -16.26
C ARG A 4 -4.78 0.57 -16.74
N ALA A 5 -5.54 1.18 -15.84
CA ALA A 5 -6.42 2.28 -16.20
C ALA A 5 -5.62 3.45 -16.81
N LEU A 6 -4.46 3.78 -16.22
CA LEU A 6 -3.54 4.78 -16.77
C LEU A 6 -2.99 4.38 -18.14
N HIS A 7 -2.54 3.13 -18.30
CA HIS A 7 -2.14 2.61 -19.61
C HIS A 7 -3.26 2.71 -20.65
N ASP A 8 -4.48 2.34 -20.29
CA ASP A 8 -5.64 2.38 -21.19
C ASP A 8 -6.04 3.81 -21.57
N LEU A 9 -5.62 4.81 -20.79
CA LEU A 9 -5.73 6.24 -21.08
C LEU A 9 -4.55 6.79 -21.92
N GLY A 10 -3.61 5.93 -22.35
CA GLY A 10 -2.47 6.31 -23.19
C GLY A 10 -1.20 6.67 -22.42
N PHE A 11 -1.16 6.50 -21.09
CA PHE A 11 0.06 6.77 -20.32
C PHE A 11 1.11 5.65 -20.48
N HIS A 12 2.38 6.04 -20.44
CA HIS A 12 3.49 5.13 -20.21
C HIS A 12 3.67 4.92 -18.71
N VAL A 13 3.58 3.68 -18.25
CA VAL A 13 3.52 3.35 -16.82
C VAL A 13 4.61 2.37 -16.44
N LEU A 14 5.47 2.78 -15.50
CA LEU A 14 6.37 1.91 -14.74
C LEU A 14 5.70 1.50 -13.43
N ALA A 15 5.36 0.22 -13.28
CA ALA A 15 4.84 -0.33 -12.03
C ALA A 15 5.99 -0.97 -11.23
N LEU A 16 6.23 -0.47 -10.01
CA LEU A 16 7.25 -0.99 -9.09
C LEU A 16 6.59 -1.71 -7.91
N ASP A 17 6.94 -2.97 -7.69
CA ASP A 17 6.44 -3.80 -6.58
C ASP A 17 7.60 -4.33 -5.73
N ASN A 18 7.41 -4.46 -4.41
CA ASN A 18 8.47 -4.95 -3.50
C ASN A 18 8.56 -6.49 -3.42
N ASN A 19 7.61 -7.23 -3.99
CA ASN A 19 7.59 -8.70 -3.91
C ASN A 19 7.05 -9.35 -5.20
N GLU A 20 7.73 -10.40 -5.66
CA GLU A 20 7.38 -11.15 -6.87
C GLU A 20 5.96 -11.75 -6.83
N ASN A 21 5.41 -12.03 -5.65
CA ASN A 21 4.04 -12.51 -5.50
C ASN A 21 3.02 -11.45 -5.97
N GLN A 22 3.30 -10.17 -5.76
CA GLN A 22 2.44 -9.07 -6.22
C GLN A 22 2.55 -8.91 -7.73
N THR A 23 3.78 -8.90 -8.25
CA THR A 23 4.09 -8.82 -9.69
C THR A 23 3.51 -9.99 -10.47
N SER A 24 3.67 -11.22 -9.95
CA SER A 24 3.14 -12.44 -10.57
C SER A 24 1.62 -12.51 -10.51
N GLY A 25 0.98 -11.97 -9.47
CA GLY A 25 -0.46 -11.78 -9.39
C GLY A 25 -1.00 -10.88 -10.51
N ALA A 26 -0.34 -9.74 -10.74
CA ALA A 26 -0.68 -8.82 -11.83
C ALA A 26 -0.52 -9.49 -13.22
N ASN A 27 0.57 -10.24 -13.42
CA ASN A 27 0.83 -10.96 -14.67
C ASN A 27 -0.14 -12.12 -14.92
N ARG A 28 -0.48 -12.91 -13.88
CA ARG A 28 -1.51 -13.97 -13.97
C ARG A 28 -2.86 -13.41 -14.40
N TRP A 29 -3.23 -12.23 -13.88
CA TRP A 29 -4.47 -11.57 -14.30
C TRP A 29 -4.40 -11.11 -15.76
N LYS A 30 -3.29 -10.48 -16.21
CA LYS A 30 -3.11 -10.09 -17.62
C LYS A 30 -3.29 -11.29 -18.56
N ASN A 31 -2.72 -12.44 -18.21
CA ASN A 31 -2.87 -13.68 -18.97
C ASN A 31 -4.32 -14.17 -18.98
N LYS A 32 -5.03 -14.07 -17.85
CA LYS A 32 -6.45 -14.42 -17.74
C LYS A 32 -7.35 -13.47 -18.55
N GLU A 33 -7.05 -12.17 -18.58
CA GLU A 33 -7.73 -11.15 -19.37
C GLU A 33 -7.55 -11.40 -20.87
N LYS A 34 -6.30 -11.63 -21.31
CA LYS A 34 -5.99 -12.02 -22.70
C LYS A 34 -6.73 -13.29 -23.11
N ALA A 35 -6.73 -14.31 -22.25
CA ALA A 35 -7.49 -15.53 -22.48
C ALA A 35 -9.01 -15.28 -22.57
N ARG A 36 -9.56 -14.37 -21.75
CA ARG A 36 -10.97 -13.97 -21.78
C ARG A 36 -11.32 -13.23 -23.08
N LYS A 37 -10.48 -12.27 -23.51
CA LYS A 37 -10.64 -11.54 -24.78
C LYS A 37 -10.58 -12.50 -25.98
N VAL A 38 -9.63 -13.44 -26.00
CA VAL A 38 -9.54 -14.49 -27.04
C VAL A 38 -10.79 -15.37 -27.07
N LYS A 39 -11.29 -15.79 -25.89
CA LYS A 39 -12.52 -16.60 -25.79
C LYS A 39 -13.76 -15.83 -26.23
N GLN A 40 -13.83 -14.54 -25.94
CA GLN A 40 -14.93 -13.66 -26.36
C GLN A 40 -14.88 -13.36 -27.86
N ALA A 41 -13.70 -13.15 -28.43
CA ALA A 41 -13.50 -12.99 -29.87
C ALA A 41 -13.88 -14.27 -30.64
N LYS A 42 -13.48 -15.45 -30.14
CA LYS A 42 -13.93 -16.75 -30.70
C LYS A 42 -15.45 -16.90 -30.61
N ARG A 43 -16.08 -16.55 -29.48
CA ARG A 43 -17.55 -16.60 -29.35
C ARG A 43 -18.26 -15.67 -30.33
N LYS A 44 -17.76 -14.45 -30.51
CA LYS A 44 -18.30 -13.49 -31.49
C LYS A 44 -18.11 -13.98 -32.93
N SER A 45 -16.97 -14.61 -33.26
CA SER A 45 -16.76 -15.17 -34.61
C SER A 45 -17.66 -16.38 -34.89
N PHE A 46 -17.93 -17.22 -33.87
CA PHE A 46 -18.87 -18.34 -33.98
C PHE A 46 -20.33 -17.89 -34.09
N GLN A 47 -20.72 -16.81 -33.41
CA GLN A 47 -22.07 -16.25 -33.54
C GLN A 47 -22.28 -15.59 -34.91
N LYS A 48 -21.27 -14.86 -35.43
CA LYS A 48 -21.32 -14.24 -36.76
C LYS A 48 -21.30 -15.26 -37.92
N ALA A 49 -20.78 -16.46 -37.68
CA ALA A 49 -20.82 -17.56 -38.65
C ALA A 49 -22.16 -18.31 -38.69
N ASN A 50 -23.05 -18.07 -37.72
CA ASN A 50 -24.32 -18.78 -37.56
C ASN A 50 -25.56 -17.85 -37.66
N GLU A 51 -25.42 -16.62 -38.13
CA GLU A 51 -26.59 -15.77 -38.42
C GLU A 51 -27.29 -16.20 -39.72
N PRO A 52 -28.56 -16.65 -39.67
CA PRO A 52 -29.37 -16.78 -40.86
C PRO A 52 -29.81 -15.38 -41.29
N THR A 53 -29.68 -15.09 -42.58
CA THR A 53 -30.29 -13.92 -43.21
C THR A 53 -31.81 -13.98 -43.05
N GLY A 54 -32.37 -13.17 -42.15
CA GLY A 54 -33.82 -12.91 -42.17
C GLY A 54 -34.47 -12.57 -40.82
N HIS A 55 -34.88 -11.30 -40.73
CA HIS A 55 -35.99 -10.75 -39.93
C HIS A 55 -35.81 -10.53 -38.42
N ALA A 56 -36.04 -9.28 -38.03
CA ALA A 56 -36.15 -8.78 -36.66
C ALA A 56 -37.33 -9.44 -35.91
N PRO A 57 -37.23 -9.53 -34.58
CA PRO A 57 -38.20 -8.79 -33.78
C PRO A 57 -37.60 -8.11 -32.54
N ALA A 58 -38.26 -7.02 -32.15
CA ALA A 58 -38.12 -6.35 -30.87
C ALA A 58 -38.63 -7.24 -29.71
N THR A 59 -37.99 -7.19 -28.53
CA THR A 59 -38.63 -6.88 -27.23
C THR A 59 -37.68 -7.03 -26.03
N ASN A 60 -37.63 -5.96 -25.24
CA ASN A 60 -37.59 -5.86 -23.78
C ASN A 60 -36.74 -6.85 -22.95
N THR A 61 -35.66 -6.32 -22.38
CA THR A 61 -35.01 -6.86 -21.16
C THR A 61 -35.27 -5.94 -19.96
N PRO A 62 -35.58 -6.46 -18.75
CA PRO A 62 -35.83 -5.64 -17.57
C PRO A 62 -34.53 -5.12 -16.94
N ILE A 63 -34.57 -3.88 -16.46
CA ILE A 63 -33.51 -3.21 -15.72
C ILE A 63 -33.51 -3.72 -14.27
N TYR A 64 -32.40 -4.32 -13.82
CA TYR A 64 -32.08 -4.51 -12.41
C TYR A 64 -30.94 -3.55 -12.03
N PRO A 65 -31.08 -2.73 -10.97
CA PRO A 65 -30.02 -1.83 -10.52
C PRO A 65 -29.06 -2.54 -9.56
N GLY A 66 -27.74 -2.55 -9.85
CA GLY A 66 -26.73 -2.93 -8.86
C GLY A 66 -25.48 -3.68 -9.33
N ASP A 67 -24.86 -3.33 -10.47
CA ASP A 67 -23.52 -3.84 -10.84
C ASP A 67 -22.48 -2.70 -10.83
N PRO A 68 -21.45 -2.72 -9.95
CA PRO A 68 -20.42 -1.67 -9.87
C PRO A 68 -19.38 -1.70 -11.00
N THR A 69 -19.55 -2.54 -12.04
CA THR A 69 -18.57 -2.68 -13.13
C THR A 69 -18.69 -1.64 -14.26
N HIS A 70 -19.50 -0.59 -14.07
CA HIS A 70 -19.85 0.39 -15.11
C HIS A 70 -19.26 1.80 -14.90
N LEU A 71 -18.05 1.93 -14.35
CA LEU A 71 -17.28 3.17 -14.55
C LEU A 71 -16.69 3.18 -15.97
N GLY A 72 -17.41 3.85 -16.87
CA GLY A 72 -16.89 4.43 -18.13
C GLY A 72 -16.47 3.44 -19.21
N ARG A 73 -17.42 2.85 -19.94
CA ARG A 73 -17.14 2.14 -21.20
C ARG A 73 -17.68 2.86 -22.44
N ASP A 74 -17.97 4.15 -22.31
CA ASP A 74 -18.48 4.99 -23.40
C ASP A 74 -17.48 6.12 -23.73
N ILE A 75 -16.18 5.81 -23.70
CA ILE A 75 -15.18 6.59 -24.43
C ILE A 75 -14.96 5.82 -25.73
N GLU A 76 -15.70 6.21 -26.78
CA GLU A 76 -15.34 5.89 -28.17
C GLU A 76 -13.85 6.25 -28.33
N PRO A 77 -13.00 5.36 -28.88
CA PRO A 77 -11.61 5.71 -29.13
C PRO A 77 -11.62 6.87 -30.12
N SER A 78 -11.32 8.08 -29.65
CA SER A 78 -10.98 9.16 -30.56
C SER A 78 -9.77 8.68 -31.36
N ASP A 79 -9.93 8.57 -32.67
CA ASP A 79 -8.85 8.29 -33.62
C ASP A 79 -7.69 9.26 -33.34
N GLY A 80 -6.65 8.78 -32.64
CA GLY A 80 -5.45 9.58 -32.32
C GLY A 80 -4.84 9.41 -30.93
N LEU A 81 -5.44 8.68 -29.98
CA LEU A 81 -4.79 8.43 -28.69
C LEU A 81 -3.54 7.55 -28.88
N ARG A 82 -2.35 8.10 -28.56
CA ARG A 82 -1.07 7.38 -28.56
C ARG A 82 -1.18 6.11 -27.71
N GLU A 83 -0.61 5.01 -28.18
CA GLU A 83 -0.63 3.74 -27.46
C GLU A 83 0.28 3.83 -26.22
N GLY A 84 -0.32 3.72 -25.03
CA GLY A 84 0.41 3.71 -23.76
C GLY A 84 1.26 2.44 -23.60
N SER A 85 2.15 2.42 -22.61
CA SER A 85 2.96 1.24 -22.27
C SER A 85 2.86 0.89 -20.79
N LEU A 86 3.14 -0.36 -20.43
CA LEU A 86 3.03 -0.83 -19.05
C LEU A 86 4.13 -1.83 -18.69
N THR A 87 5.21 -1.33 -18.09
CA THR A 87 6.36 -2.10 -17.58
C THR A 87 6.14 -2.47 -16.11
N HIS A 88 6.61 -3.65 -15.67
CA HIS A 88 6.52 -4.10 -14.28
C HIS A 88 7.89 -4.54 -13.78
N HIS A 89 8.40 -3.94 -12.71
CA HIS A 89 9.63 -4.35 -12.05
C HIS A 89 9.37 -4.74 -10.59
N THR A 90 10.05 -5.79 -10.14
CA THR A 90 10.08 -6.17 -8.73
C THR A 90 11.40 -5.68 -8.14
N MET A 91 11.34 -4.81 -7.15
CA MET A 91 12.53 -4.32 -6.46
C MET A 91 12.21 -3.70 -5.11
N HIS A 92 13.22 -3.65 -4.25
CA HIS A 92 13.14 -2.83 -3.05
C HIS A 92 13.21 -1.35 -3.42
N ILE A 93 12.20 -0.58 -3.01
CA ILE A 93 12.10 0.85 -3.28
C ILE A 93 12.83 1.61 -2.19
N SER A 94 13.86 2.34 -2.59
CA SER A 94 14.66 3.27 -1.80
C SER A 94 14.86 4.55 -2.62
N PRO A 95 15.31 5.66 -2.03
CA PRO A 95 15.54 6.88 -2.81
C PRO A 95 16.45 6.67 -4.03
N ARG A 96 17.54 5.92 -3.87
CA ARG A 96 18.50 5.61 -4.95
C ARG A 96 17.94 4.67 -6.00
N SER A 97 17.19 3.66 -5.56
CA SER A 97 16.67 2.64 -6.47
C SER A 97 15.45 3.15 -7.24
N LEU A 98 14.67 4.09 -6.67
CA LEU A 98 13.60 4.78 -7.38
C LEU A 98 14.17 5.64 -8.52
N GLU A 99 15.22 6.41 -8.23
CA GLU A 99 15.99 7.19 -9.22
C GLU A 99 16.46 6.34 -10.40
N SER A 100 17.26 5.30 -10.12
CA SER A 100 17.88 4.50 -11.17
C SER A 100 16.82 3.82 -12.03
N SER A 101 15.71 3.37 -11.44
CA SER A 101 14.67 2.64 -12.16
C SER A 101 13.87 3.51 -13.12
N VAL A 102 13.60 4.77 -12.76
CA VAL A 102 12.92 5.70 -13.67
C VAL A 102 13.85 6.00 -14.85
N SER A 103 15.12 6.29 -14.58
CA SER A 103 16.12 6.58 -15.60
C SER A 103 16.35 5.38 -16.54
N ASP A 104 16.54 4.19 -15.99
CA ASP A 104 16.74 2.95 -16.75
C ASP A 104 15.52 2.64 -17.62
N TRP A 105 14.31 2.78 -17.07
CA TRP A 105 13.07 2.56 -17.81
C TRP A 105 12.93 3.52 -19.00
N LEU A 106 13.19 4.80 -18.80
CA LEU A 106 13.11 5.80 -19.87
C LEU A 106 14.19 5.59 -20.95
N LEU A 107 15.37 5.12 -20.56
CA LEU A 107 16.49 4.87 -21.49
C LEU A 107 16.35 3.54 -22.25
N ALA A 108 15.87 2.48 -21.59
CA ALA A 108 15.86 1.13 -22.16
C ALA A 108 14.54 0.78 -22.86
N ASP A 109 13.39 1.17 -22.29
CA ASP A 109 12.09 0.66 -22.70
C ASP A 109 11.28 1.65 -23.57
N LEU A 110 11.69 2.92 -23.60
CA LEU A 110 10.96 4.00 -24.30
C LEU A 110 11.84 4.92 -25.17
N PRO A 111 12.65 4.37 -26.10
CA PRO A 111 13.49 5.18 -26.98
C PRO A 111 12.68 6.07 -27.94
N GLU A 112 11.42 5.74 -28.20
CA GLU A 112 10.53 6.48 -29.10
C GLU A 112 10.07 7.82 -28.54
N ILE A 113 9.95 7.95 -27.20
CA ILE A 113 9.55 9.21 -26.53
C ILE A 113 10.62 10.30 -26.73
N ARG A 114 11.90 9.91 -26.83
CA ARG A 114 13.00 10.85 -27.12
C ARG A 114 13.04 11.34 -28.57
N ASN A 115 12.45 10.59 -29.49
CA ASN A 115 12.56 10.84 -30.93
C ASN A 115 11.29 11.45 -31.53
N SER A 116 10.25 11.67 -30.73
CA SER A 116 8.95 12.15 -31.17
C SER A 116 8.68 13.59 -30.76
N ASP A 117 9.57 14.50 -31.18
CA ASP A 117 9.19 15.85 -31.63
C ASP A 117 10.23 16.39 -32.62
N VAL A 118 9.79 16.59 -33.85
CA VAL A 118 10.51 17.31 -34.90
C VAL A 118 10.38 18.79 -34.57
N GLY A 119 11.36 19.40 -33.90
CA GLY A 119 11.47 20.86 -33.87
C GLY A 119 12.17 21.50 -32.66
N ASP A 120 12.11 20.90 -31.48
CA ASP A 120 12.70 21.47 -30.25
C ASP A 120 13.71 20.51 -29.61
N PRO A 121 14.74 21.01 -28.89
CA PRO A 121 15.63 20.13 -28.13
C PRO A 121 14.79 19.26 -27.17
N PRO A 122 15.13 17.98 -26.97
CA PRO A 122 14.31 17.09 -26.16
C PRO A 122 14.23 17.64 -24.73
N GLY A 123 13.10 18.26 -24.40
CA GLY A 123 12.79 18.70 -23.05
C GLY A 123 12.81 17.51 -22.09
N GLN A 124 13.09 17.77 -20.81
CA GLN A 124 13.05 16.73 -19.78
C GLN A 124 11.66 16.08 -19.75
N ILE A 125 11.61 14.75 -19.73
CA ILE A 125 10.34 14.01 -19.72
C ILE A 125 9.62 14.25 -18.38
N PRO A 126 8.38 14.77 -18.36
CA PRO A 126 7.64 14.95 -17.13
C PRO A 126 7.18 13.60 -16.56
N VAL A 127 7.47 13.36 -15.28
CA VAL A 127 7.12 12.10 -14.58
C VAL A 127 6.16 12.37 -13.43
N MET A 128 5.02 11.69 -13.44
CA MET A 128 4.08 11.65 -12.32
C MET A 128 4.36 10.43 -11.44
N PHE A 129 4.56 10.67 -10.15
CA PHE A 129 4.71 9.61 -9.17
C PHE A 129 3.35 9.25 -8.55
N VAL A 130 3.02 7.96 -8.51
CA VAL A 130 1.83 7.48 -7.80
C VAL A 130 2.23 6.38 -6.82
N ALA A 131 2.30 6.74 -5.55
CA ALA A 131 2.75 5.87 -4.48
C ALA A 131 1.55 5.21 -3.79
N LEU A 132 1.17 4.02 -4.26
CA LEU A 132 0.09 3.22 -3.67
C LEU A 132 0.61 2.33 -2.55
N HIS A 133 -0.04 2.37 -1.38
CA HIS A 133 0.39 1.60 -0.20
C HIS A 133 1.84 1.87 0.21
N ALA A 134 2.34 3.09 -0.04
CA ALA A 134 3.65 3.52 0.43
C ALA A 134 3.62 3.72 1.94
N CYS A 135 3.64 2.63 2.70
CA CYS A 135 3.48 2.63 4.15
C CYS A 135 4.80 2.87 4.89
N GLY A 136 4.70 3.39 6.11
CA GLY A 136 5.86 3.58 6.98
C GLY A 136 6.85 4.61 6.43
N SER A 137 8.15 4.26 6.45
CA SER A 137 9.22 5.11 5.93
C SER A 137 9.18 5.31 4.42
N LEU A 138 8.59 4.37 3.67
CA LEU A 138 8.51 4.47 2.20
C LEU A 138 7.74 5.72 1.75
N THR A 139 6.73 6.18 2.51
CA THR A 139 6.08 7.47 2.21
C THR A 139 7.11 8.59 2.17
N VAL A 140 7.93 8.68 3.22
CA VAL A 140 8.88 9.77 3.43
C VAL A 140 9.99 9.71 2.40
N ASP A 141 10.45 8.50 2.06
CA ASP A 141 11.45 8.30 1.02
C ASP A 141 10.96 8.80 -0.35
N VAL A 142 9.73 8.46 -0.75
CA VAL A 142 9.15 8.95 -2.01
C VAL A 142 9.00 10.48 -2.01
N LEU A 143 8.50 11.07 -0.91
CA LEU A 143 8.34 12.52 -0.77
C LEU A 143 9.70 13.24 -0.88
N ARG A 144 10.73 12.73 -0.19
CA ARG A 144 12.09 13.30 -0.24
C ARG A 144 12.73 13.16 -1.60
N THR A 145 12.57 12.02 -2.27
CA THR A 145 13.06 11.83 -3.63
C THR A 145 12.42 12.84 -4.58
N PHE A 146 11.10 12.99 -4.53
CA PHE A 146 10.38 13.98 -5.33
C PHE A 146 10.94 15.40 -5.13
N LEU A 147 11.03 15.86 -3.88
CA LEU A 147 11.55 17.20 -3.56
C LEU A 147 13.01 17.38 -4.00
N SER A 148 13.85 16.35 -3.85
CA SER A 148 15.25 16.40 -4.27
C SER A 148 15.37 16.63 -5.77
N TYR A 149 14.59 15.92 -6.58
CA TYR A 149 14.59 16.10 -8.02
C TYR A 149 13.97 17.41 -8.45
N TYR A 150 12.90 17.81 -7.78
CA TYR A 150 12.24 19.08 -8.05
C TYR A 150 13.22 20.25 -7.89
N ARG A 151 14.06 20.20 -6.84
CA ARG A 151 15.15 21.18 -6.64
C ARG A 151 16.28 21.08 -7.65
N GLN A 152 16.64 19.85 -8.05
CA GLN A 152 17.78 19.61 -8.94
C GLN A 152 17.47 19.94 -10.41
N GLY A 153 16.20 19.85 -10.83
CA GLY A 153 15.76 20.20 -12.17
C GLY A 153 16.13 21.63 -12.59
N GLU A 154 16.44 22.50 -11.62
CA GLU A 154 16.79 23.91 -11.82
C GLU A 154 18.29 24.20 -11.67
N ALA A 155 19.03 23.37 -10.94
CA ALA A 155 20.39 23.70 -10.50
C ALA A 155 21.52 23.06 -11.32
N ASN A 156 21.23 22.11 -12.22
CA ASN A 156 22.26 21.27 -12.84
C ASN A 156 22.38 21.48 -14.35
N GLU A 157 23.06 22.57 -14.77
CA GLU A 157 23.36 22.85 -16.18
C GLU A 157 24.36 21.85 -16.79
N ASP A 158 25.22 21.23 -15.97
CA ASP A 158 26.33 20.37 -16.44
C ASP A 158 25.92 18.92 -16.76
N ALA A 159 24.76 18.46 -16.28
CA ALA A 159 24.22 17.13 -16.57
C ALA A 159 22.68 17.14 -16.48
N PRO A 160 21.96 17.50 -17.57
CA PRO A 160 20.52 17.55 -17.55
C PRO A 160 19.94 16.15 -17.28
N SER A 161 19.09 16.05 -16.25
CA SER A 161 18.31 14.85 -16.01
C SER A 161 17.46 14.53 -17.24
N VAL A 162 17.26 13.25 -17.54
CA VAL A 162 16.40 12.80 -18.65
C VAL A 162 14.93 13.12 -18.39
N TRP A 163 14.58 13.33 -17.12
CA TRP A 163 13.21 13.52 -16.67
C TRP A 163 13.13 14.50 -15.51
N THR A 164 11.94 15.09 -15.34
CA THR A 164 11.61 16.00 -14.25
C THR A 164 10.35 15.54 -13.51
N PRO A 165 10.29 15.63 -12.18
CA PRO A 165 9.07 15.34 -11.43
C PRO A 165 7.99 16.39 -11.73
N HIS A 166 6.86 15.95 -12.28
CA HIS A 166 5.72 16.83 -12.58
C HIS A 166 4.69 16.88 -11.46
N SER A 167 4.38 15.73 -10.87
CA SER A 167 3.33 15.64 -9.83
C SER A 167 3.51 14.38 -9.00
N LEU A 168 2.92 14.37 -7.82
CA LEU A 168 3.02 13.27 -6.87
C LEU A 168 1.68 13.02 -6.19
N VAL A 169 1.23 11.77 -6.24
CA VAL A 169 0.07 11.29 -5.48
C VAL A 169 0.54 10.21 -4.53
N VAL A 170 0.51 10.49 -3.22
CA VAL A 170 0.86 9.51 -2.19
C VAL A 170 -0.40 9.02 -1.50
N VAL A 171 -0.73 7.74 -1.72
CA VAL A 171 -1.82 7.05 -1.03
C VAL A 171 -1.22 6.25 0.13
N GLY A 172 -1.09 6.91 1.27
CA GLY A 172 -0.54 6.33 2.49
C GLY A 172 -1.64 5.79 3.41
N CYS A 173 -1.93 4.49 3.35
CA CYS A 173 -2.96 3.86 4.18
C CYS A 173 -2.41 3.24 5.49
N CYS A 174 -1.11 3.37 5.77
CA CYS A 174 -0.55 2.82 7.01
C CYS A 174 0.80 3.40 7.42
N TYR A 175 0.91 3.77 8.69
CA TYR A 175 2.19 4.05 9.38
C TYR A 175 2.83 2.77 9.94
N ASN A 176 2.31 1.63 9.51
CA ASN A 176 2.92 0.32 9.63
C ASN A 176 4.31 0.38 8.97
N LEU A 177 5.36 -0.15 9.60
CA LEU A 177 6.75 -0.13 9.10
C LEU A 177 7.47 1.23 9.15
N MET A 178 7.07 2.17 10.02
CA MET A 178 7.92 3.34 10.29
C MET A 178 9.21 2.92 11.00
N SER A 179 10.36 3.40 10.50
CA SER A 179 11.63 3.24 11.21
C SER A 179 11.61 4.06 12.50
N PRO A 180 12.09 3.50 13.64
CA PRO A 180 12.22 4.25 14.90
C PRO A 180 13.17 5.45 14.80
N SER A 181 14.11 5.43 13.85
CA SER A 181 15.16 6.45 13.66
C SER A 181 14.65 7.83 13.24
N GLY A 182 13.33 8.04 13.14
CA GLY A 182 12.70 9.32 12.78
C GLY A 182 11.93 10.00 13.91
N MET A 183 11.85 9.41 15.11
CA MET A 183 11.12 9.98 16.26
C MET A 183 12.11 10.53 17.29
N PRO A 184 11.82 11.68 17.94
CA PRO A 184 12.66 12.18 19.03
C PRO A 184 12.74 11.14 20.16
N GLU A 185 13.96 10.83 20.62
CA GLU A 185 14.22 9.88 21.71
C GLU A 185 13.59 10.37 23.02
N LEU A 186 12.41 9.83 23.35
CA LEU A 186 11.83 9.99 24.67
C LEU A 186 12.49 8.96 25.61
N THR A 187 13.36 9.41 26.51
CA THR A 187 14.01 8.54 27.50
C THR A 187 13.20 8.50 28.81
N PRO A 188 13.03 7.33 29.46
CA PRO A 188 13.32 5.97 29.01
C PRO A 188 12.08 5.32 28.37
N THR A 189 12.09 5.11 27.05
CA THR A 189 11.10 4.24 26.40
C THR A 189 11.50 2.77 26.51
N PRO A 190 10.57 1.87 26.89
CA PRO A 190 10.82 0.44 26.79
C PRO A 190 11.13 0.04 25.34
N THR A 191 12.09 -0.86 25.13
CA THR A 191 12.39 -1.42 23.81
C THR A 191 11.24 -2.29 23.35
N LEU A 192 10.33 -1.72 22.57
CA LEU A 192 9.19 -2.43 21.98
C LEU A 192 9.58 -3.06 20.64
N PRO A 193 9.00 -4.22 20.27
CA PRO A 193 9.18 -4.76 18.93
C PRO A 193 8.61 -3.78 17.91
N ILE A 194 9.16 -3.76 16.69
CA ILE A 194 8.68 -2.85 15.62
C ILE A 194 7.18 -2.97 15.34
N ALA A 195 6.60 -4.16 15.54
CA ALA A 195 5.16 -4.38 15.42
C ALA A 195 4.31 -3.56 16.42
N ALA A 196 4.90 -3.06 17.52
CA ALA A 196 4.23 -2.14 18.43
C ALA A 196 4.01 -0.76 17.81
N LEU A 197 4.86 -0.35 16.85
CA LEU A 197 4.73 0.91 16.11
C LEU A 197 3.65 0.83 15.02
N HIS A 198 3.12 -0.36 14.75
CA HIS A 198 2.08 -0.55 13.75
C HIS A 198 0.73 -0.03 14.26
N LEU A 199 0.14 0.95 13.57
CA LEU A 199 -1.21 1.43 13.89
C LEU A 199 -2.26 0.42 13.45
N ALA A 200 -3.24 0.18 14.33
CA ALA A 200 -4.33 -0.74 14.09
C ALA A 200 -5.27 -0.19 13.02
N ALA A 201 -5.46 -0.95 11.94
CA ALA A 201 -6.37 -0.61 10.85
C ALA A 201 -7.82 -0.89 11.26
N GLN A 202 -8.42 0.01 12.02
CA GLN A 202 -9.78 -0.15 12.51
C GLN A 202 -10.54 1.16 12.41
N VAL A 203 -11.85 1.07 12.29
CA VAL A 203 -12.74 2.24 12.26
C VAL A 203 -13.74 2.10 13.40
N PRO A 204 -13.37 2.55 14.62
CA PRO A 204 -14.18 2.35 15.82
C PRO A 204 -15.60 2.88 15.71
N SER A 205 -15.80 3.96 14.94
CA SER A 205 -17.12 4.52 14.65
C SER A 205 -18.07 3.57 13.91
N GLN A 206 -17.57 2.44 13.39
CA GLN A 206 -18.35 1.42 12.69
C GLN A 206 -18.68 0.20 13.57
N TRP A 207 -17.96 -0.02 14.68
CA TRP A 207 -18.04 -1.27 15.47
C TRP A 207 -19.43 -1.53 16.06
N LEU A 208 -20.14 -0.47 16.45
CA LEU A 208 -21.44 -0.58 17.12
C LEU A 208 -22.63 -0.28 16.20
N LYS A 209 -22.41 -0.20 14.87
CA LYS A 209 -23.48 0.14 13.91
C LYS A 209 -24.52 -0.98 13.74
N SER A 210 -24.13 -2.23 13.94
CA SER A 210 -25.02 -3.38 13.85
C SER A 210 -24.50 -4.53 14.70
N PRO A 211 -25.35 -5.51 15.08
CA PRO A 211 -24.90 -6.70 15.80
C PRO A 211 -23.78 -7.45 15.08
N GLN A 212 -23.85 -7.52 13.74
CA GLN A 212 -22.80 -8.14 12.93
C GLN A 212 -21.49 -7.35 13.02
N ALA A 213 -21.54 -6.02 12.90
CA ALA A 213 -20.33 -5.18 13.01
C ALA A 213 -19.68 -5.31 14.39
N THR A 214 -20.48 -5.49 15.45
CA THR A 214 -19.98 -5.71 16.81
C THR A 214 -19.25 -7.06 16.90
N GLN A 215 -19.85 -8.12 16.39
CA GLN A 215 -19.22 -9.45 16.34
C GLN A 215 -17.92 -9.44 15.51
N ASP A 216 -17.93 -8.76 14.36
CA ASP A 216 -16.75 -8.63 13.51
C ASP A 216 -15.62 -7.86 14.20
N ALA A 217 -15.95 -6.78 14.92
CA ALA A 217 -15.01 -6.00 15.71
C ALA A 217 -14.41 -6.82 16.86
N GLU A 218 -15.25 -7.51 17.63
CA GLU A 218 -14.81 -8.40 18.72
C GLU A 218 -13.87 -9.49 18.20
N LEU A 219 -14.25 -10.17 17.12
CA LEU A 219 -13.42 -11.20 16.50
C LEU A 219 -12.09 -10.62 16.01
N SER A 220 -12.10 -9.41 15.43
CA SER A 220 -10.89 -8.74 14.96
C SER A 220 -9.94 -8.39 16.11
N ILE A 221 -10.46 -7.90 17.24
CA ILE A 221 -9.66 -7.63 18.44
C ILE A 221 -9.12 -8.95 19.01
N ARG A 222 -9.94 -9.99 19.14
CA ARG A 222 -9.52 -11.32 19.62
C ARG A 222 -8.39 -11.90 18.78
N LYS A 223 -8.47 -11.76 17.46
CA LYS A 223 -7.43 -12.18 16.51
C LYS A 223 -6.06 -11.53 16.79
N VAL A 224 -6.04 -10.29 17.29
CA VAL A 224 -4.80 -9.60 17.67
C VAL A 224 -4.36 -10.03 19.06
N VAL A 225 -5.27 -10.07 20.03
CA VAL A 225 -4.97 -10.46 21.42
C VAL A 225 -4.40 -11.87 21.50
N TYR A 226 -5.01 -12.85 20.83
CA TYR A 226 -4.53 -14.23 20.83
C TYR A 226 -3.16 -14.36 20.15
N ARG A 227 -2.91 -13.60 19.08
CA ARG A 227 -1.58 -13.55 18.46
C ARG A 227 -0.54 -12.91 19.38
N ALA A 228 -0.92 -11.90 20.17
CA ALA A 228 -0.03 -11.30 21.15
C ALA A 228 0.29 -12.29 22.30
N LEU A 229 -0.71 -13.03 22.78
CA LEU A 229 -0.52 -14.09 23.78
C LEU A 229 0.33 -15.26 23.27
N LEU A 230 0.40 -15.48 21.95
CA LEU A 230 1.28 -16.48 21.33
C LEU A 230 2.75 -16.04 21.31
N GLN A 231 3.05 -14.75 21.42
CA GLN A 231 4.41 -14.23 21.26
C GLN A 231 5.45 -14.88 22.19
N PRO A 232 5.18 -15.11 23.50
CA PRO A 232 6.13 -15.81 24.37
C PRO A 232 6.41 -17.25 23.94
N VAL A 233 5.43 -17.94 23.35
CA VAL A 233 5.59 -19.30 22.80
C VAL A 233 6.59 -19.29 21.64
N LEU A 234 6.48 -18.30 20.75
CA LEU A 234 7.40 -18.15 19.63
C LEU A 234 8.82 -17.82 20.09
N GLN A 235 8.94 -16.96 21.09
CA GLN A 235 10.23 -16.59 21.67
C GLN A 235 10.92 -17.80 22.33
N ALA A 236 10.18 -18.58 23.11
CA ALA A 236 10.71 -19.78 23.76
C ALA A 236 11.14 -20.84 22.73
N ALA A 237 10.34 -21.07 21.67
CA ALA A 237 10.66 -22.02 20.61
C ALA A 237 11.92 -21.63 19.79
N LEU A 238 12.11 -20.33 19.55
CA LEU A 238 13.32 -19.81 18.89
C LEU A 238 14.57 -20.08 19.75
N GLN A 239 14.49 -19.85 21.06
CA GLN A 239 15.60 -20.10 21.98
C GLN A 239 15.95 -21.59 22.07
N SER A 240 14.96 -22.49 22.04
CA SER A 240 15.24 -23.94 22.04
C SER A 240 15.94 -24.42 20.77
N SER A 241 15.66 -23.76 19.63
CA SER A 241 16.33 -24.07 18.37
C SER A 241 17.80 -23.65 18.38
N THR A 242 18.14 -22.53 19.04
CA THR A 242 19.53 -22.07 19.16
C THR A 242 20.37 -22.90 20.13
N ASP A 243 19.76 -23.46 21.18
CA ASP A 243 20.44 -24.31 22.16
C ASP A 243 20.79 -25.70 21.59
N ALA A 244 19.98 -26.21 20.66
CA ALA A 244 20.17 -27.53 20.05
C ALA A 244 21.32 -27.57 19.02
N THR A 245 21.67 -26.43 18.43
CA THR A 245 22.80 -26.27 17.49
C THR A 245 23.97 -25.60 18.20
N GLY A 246 24.72 -26.35 19.01
CA GLY A 246 26.00 -25.86 19.55
C GLY A 246 26.95 -25.44 18.42
N ASN A 247 27.47 -24.21 18.48
CA ASN A 247 28.26 -23.46 17.47
C ASN A 247 27.40 -22.85 16.35
N THR A 248 27.39 -21.54 16.09
CA THR A 248 28.42 -20.48 16.16
C THR A 248 27.63 -19.17 16.29
N PRO A 249 28.09 -18.12 16.98
CA PRO A 249 27.42 -16.83 16.90
C PRO A 249 27.42 -16.42 15.43
N LEU A 250 26.24 -16.28 14.81
CA LEU A 250 26.13 -15.58 13.54
C LEU A 250 26.93 -14.29 13.68
N SER A 251 27.93 -14.09 12.81
CA SER A 251 28.78 -12.92 12.88
C SER A 251 27.89 -11.67 12.88
N GLU A 252 28.27 -10.61 13.59
CA GLU A 252 27.52 -9.34 13.56
C GLU A 252 27.33 -8.81 12.12
N GLN A 253 28.15 -9.27 11.17
CA GLN A 253 28.03 -8.97 9.74
C GLN A 253 26.85 -9.66 9.05
N ASP A 254 26.37 -10.82 9.50
CA ASP A 254 25.14 -11.44 8.98
C ASP A 254 23.86 -10.81 9.55
N ARG A 255 23.98 -10.03 10.64
CA ARG A 255 22.87 -9.21 11.17
C ARG A 255 22.68 -7.90 10.37
N LEU A 256 23.60 -7.57 9.47
CA LEU A 256 23.58 -6.39 8.63
C LEU A 256 23.07 -6.71 7.21
N ALA A 257 21.79 -7.08 7.05
CA ALA A 257 21.20 -7.09 5.69
C ALA A 257 19.67 -7.03 5.62
N ILE A 258 18.93 -7.01 6.72
CA ILE A 258 17.48 -6.84 6.67
C ILE A 258 17.09 -5.80 7.72
N PRO A 259 16.68 -4.58 7.33
CA PRO A 259 16.19 -3.60 8.26
C PRO A 259 15.09 -4.23 9.13
N PRO A 260 15.17 -4.14 10.48
CA PRO A 260 14.09 -4.59 11.33
C PRO A 260 12.83 -3.85 10.90
N GLY A 261 11.78 -4.58 10.54
CA GLY A 261 10.52 -3.99 10.08
C GLY A 261 9.80 -4.79 9.02
N LEU A 262 10.49 -5.32 8.01
CA LEU A 262 9.85 -5.79 6.76
C LEU A 262 9.07 -7.12 6.86
N GLY A 263 8.86 -7.67 8.06
CA GLY A 263 7.98 -8.82 8.25
C GLY A 263 8.55 -10.16 7.81
N GLU A 264 9.81 -10.20 7.37
CA GLU A 264 10.54 -11.38 6.90
C GLU A 264 11.74 -11.75 7.79
N THR A 265 11.91 -11.11 8.94
CA THR A 265 12.94 -11.51 9.90
C THR A 265 12.50 -12.79 10.66
N PRO A 266 13.42 -13.62 11.20
CA PRO A 266 13.07 -14.74 12.07
C PRO A 266 12.18 -14.33 13.26
N GLU A 267 12.34 -13.11 13.78
CA GLU A 267 11.49 -12.50 14.82
C GLU A 267 10.06 -12.21 14.33
N ASN A 268 9.86 -12.16 13.01
CA ASN A 268 8.58 -11.98 12.34
C ASN A 268 8.02 -13.30 11.77
N ARG A 269 8.46 -14.49 12.22
CA ARG A 269 7.88 -15.79 11.77
C ARG A 269 6.36 -15.77 11.90
N ARG A 270 5.66 -15.52 10.77
CA ARG A 270 4.22 -15.25 10.81
C ARG A 270 3.46 -16.57 10.83
N LEU A 271 2.60 -16.74 11.81
CA LEU A 271 1.54 -17.76 11.83
C LEU A 271 0.68 -17.75 10.53
N GLY A 272 0.67 -16.62 9.82
CA GLY A 272 -0.09 -16.43 8.58
C GLY A 272 -1.60 -16.43 8.82
N LYS A 273 -2.35 -16.68 7.75
CA LYS A 273 -3.82 -16.78 7.82
C LYS A 273 -4.23 -18.11 8.46
N ILE A 274 -5.11 -18.03 9.45
CA ILE A 274 -5.86 -19.18 9.99
C ILE A 274 -7.35 -18.82 10.00
N ASN A 275 -8.21 -19.84 10.02
CA ASN A 275 -9.66 -19.67 9.97
C ASN A 275 -10.19 -18.96 11.23
N ASP A 276 -11.27 -18.20 11.09
CA ASP A 276 -12.00 -17.53 12.17
C ASP A 276 -12.45 -18.48 13.27
N LYS A 277 -12.83 -19.71 12.92
CA LYS A 277 -13.11 -20.79 13.89
C LYS A 277 -11.93 -21.17 14.78
N ALA A 278 -10.71 -20.73 14.45
CA ALA A 278 -9.55 -20.95 15.31
C ALA A 278 -9.54 -19.97 16.50
N TYR A 279 -10.38 -18.94 16.49
CA TYR A 279 -10.45 -17.90 17.52
C TYR A 279 -11.71 -18.04 18.40
N GLU A 280 -12.29 -19.24 18.45
CA GLU A 280 -13.45 -19.50 19.30
C GLU A 280 -13.07 -19.33 20.78
N ASP A 281 -11.97 -19.96 21.18
CA ASP A 281 -11.38 -19.92 22.51
C ASP A 281 -9.85 -20.05 22.44
N TRP A 282 -9.18 -19.75 23.56
CA TRP A 282 -7.72 -19.76 23.65
C TRP A 282 -7.10 -21.15 23.41
N PRO A 283 -7.55 -22.24 24.07
CA PRO A 283 -7.06 -23.59 23.78
C PRO A 283 -7.12 -23.99 22.30
N THR A 284 -8.27 -23.77 21.65
CA THR A 284 -8.48 -24.06 20.22
C THR A 284 -7.53 -23.25 19.34
N PHE A 285 -7.32 -21.98 19.67
CA PHE A 285 -6.37 -21.14 18.95
C PHE A 285 -4.94 -21.64 19.09
N LEU A 286 -4.51 -21.89 20.33
CA LEU A 286 -3.15 -22.26 20.67
C LEU A 286 -2.76 -23.57 19.97
N GLU A 287 -3.60 -24.60 20.07
CA GLU A 287 -3.39 -25.88 19.39
C GLU A 287 -3.23 -25.70 17.87
N ARG A 288 -4.14 -24.98 17.23
CA ARG A 288 -4.08 -24.76 15.78
C ARG A 288 -2.86 -23.94 15.37
N ALA A 289 -2.47 -22.98 16.19
CA ALA A 289 -1.31 -22.14 15.94
C ALA A 289 0.00 -22.92 16.06
N THR A 290 0.18 -23.68 17.14
CA THR A 290 1.39 -24.45 17.37
C THR A 290 1.52 -25.62 16.39
N ASN A 291 0.42 -26.33 16.09
CA ASN A 291 0.41 -27.36 15.05
C ASN A 291 0.83 -26.82 13.69
N LYS A 292 0.31 -25.64 13.30
CA LYS A 292 0.68 -25.00 12.04
C LYS A 292 2.15 -24.57 12.01
N MET A 293 2.71 -24.21 13.16
CA MET A 293 4.08 -23.73 13.30
C MET A 293 5.08 -24.84 13.61
N GLY A 294 4.62 -26.07 13.85
CA GLY A 294 5.46 -27.21 14.24
C GLY A 294 6.13 -27.02 15.61
N ILE A 295 5.44 -26.39 16.56
CA ILE A 295 5.96 -26.14 17.91
C ILE A 295 5.32 -27.14 18.87
N ASP A 296 6.14 -27.88 19.62
CA ASP A 296 5.69 -28.64 20.77
C ASP A 296 5.76 -27.77 22.03
N ILE A 297 4.63 -27.62 22.74
CA ILE A 297 4.54 -26.80 23.95
C ILE A 297 5.24 -27.48 25.12
N THR A 298 5.26 -28.83 25.16
CA THR A 298 5.88 -29.55 26.28
C THR A 298 7.39 -29.32 26.35
N ASP A 299 8.02 -29.10 25.20
CA ASP A 299 9.46 -28.87 25.09
C ASP A 299 9.89 -27.47 25.57
N ILE A 300 8.94 -26.54 25.70
CA ILE A 300 9.20 -25.14 26.04
C ILE A 300 8.51 -24.68 27.33
N GLY A 301 7.78 -25.58 28.01
CA GLY A 301 6.91 -25.25 29.14
C GLY A 301 7.60 -24.44 30.25
N ASP A 302 8.82 -24.83 30.62
CA ASP A 302 9.60 -24.18 31.69
C ASP A 302 10.06 -22.74 31.34
N ARG A 303 10.02 -22.38 30.05
CA ARG A 303 10.43 -21.06 29.54
C ARG A 303 9.25 -20.11 29.36
N LEU A 304 8.02 -20.62 29.46
CA LEU A 304 6.83 -19.81 29.30
C LEU A 304 6.58 -18.94 30.54
N PRO A 305 5.97 -17.74 30.38
CA PRO A 305 5.65 -16.90 31.51
C PRO A 305 4.75 -17.61 32.53
N SER A 306 4.91 -17.30 33.81
CA SER A 306 4.12 -17.92 34.89
C SER A 306 2.60 -17.72 34.77
N TRP A 307 2.17 -16.68 34.05
CA TRP A 307 0.76 -16.43 33.76
C TRP A 307 0.20 -17.33 32.65
N PHE A 308 1.03 -18.05 31.88
CA PHE A 308 0.59 -18.82 30.73
C PHE A 308 -0.20 -20.08 31.14
N SER A 309 0.26 -20.77 32.18
CA SER A 309 -0.36 -22.00 32.70
C SER A 309 -1.43 -21.76 33.77
N ASP A 310 -1.56 -20.52 34.26
CA ASP A 310 -2.54 -20.11 35.26
C ASP A 310 -3.70 -19.41 34.56
N GLU A 311 -4.88 -20.05 34.52
CA GLU A 311 -6.03 -19.56 33.75
C GLU A 311 -6.51 -18.18 34.22
N GLU A 312 -6.46 -17.90 35.53
CA GLU A 312 -6.89 -16.61 36.07
C GLU A 312 -5.93 -15.50 35.61
N LYS A 313 -4.61 -15.73 35.74
CA LYS A 313 -3.61 -14.75 35.29
C LYS A 313 -3.60 -14.59 33.77
N ARG A 314 -3.84 -15.67 33.02
CA ARG A 314 -3.96 -15.65 31.56
C ARG A 314 -5.16 -14.80 31.13
N LEU A 315 -6.33 -14.99 31.74
CA LEU A 315 -7.52 -14.18 31.49
C LEU A 315 -7.30 -12.71 31.84
N GLN A 316 -6.58 -12.42 32.94
CA GLN A 316 -6.19 -11.06 33.27
C GLN A 316 -5.29 -10.44 32.19
N MET A 317 -4.31 -11.19 31.67
CA MET A 317 -3.46 -10.73 30.57
C MET A 317 -4.25 -10.52 29.27
N GLU A 318 -5.15 -11.44 28.94
CA GLU A 318 -6.07 -11.33 27.79
C GLU A 318 -6.89 -10.03 27.90
N SER A 319 -7.48 -9.75 29.06
CA SER A 319 -8.26 -8.54 29.31
C SER A 319 -7.41 -7.27 29.15
N ARG A 320 -6.18 -7.25 29.68
CA ARG A 320 -5.26 -6.11 29.53
C ARG A 320 -4.89 -5.85 28.07
N LEU A 321 -4.61 -6.91 27.32
CA LEU A 321 -4.34 -6.81 25.88
C LEU A 321 -5.56 -6.36 25.10
N TRP A 322 -6.76 -6.78 25.51
CA TRP A 322 -8.01 -6.33 24.91
C TRP A 322 -8.21 -4.82 25.06
N VAL A 323 -8.04 -4.31 26.28
CA VAL A 323 -8.11 -2.88 26.58
C VAL A 323 -7.05 -2.11 25.79
N LEU A 324 -5.79 -2.58 25.80
CA LEU A 324 -4.70 -1.96 25.06
C LEU A 324 -5.01 -1.90 23.55
N GLN A 325 -5.46 -2.99 22.96
CA GLN A 325 -5.79 -3.04 21.54
C GLN A 325 -6.96 -2.12 21.21
N THR A 326 -7.98 -2.08 22.08
CA THR A 326 -9.13 -1.18 21.92
C THR A 326 -8.70 0.28 21.93
N ILE A 327 -7.87 0.68 22.90
CA ILE A 327 -7.31 2.05 22.97
C ILE A 327 -6.49 2.37 21.72
N ARG A 328 -5.63 1.44 21.26
CA ARG A 328 -4.85 1.61 20.03
C ARG A 328 -5.74 1.84 18.80
N CYS A 329 -6.86 1.14 18.69
CA CYS A 329 -7.81 1.34 17.60
C CYS A 329 -8.51 2.70 17.69
N ILE A 330 -8.87 3.16 18.90
CA ILE A 330 -9.52 4.46 19.12
C ILE A 330 -8.57 5.61 18.83
N LEU A 331 -7.32 5.52 19.29
CA LEU A 331 -6.30 6.54 19.06
C LEU A 331 -5.70 6.49 17.65
N GLY A 332 -5.81 5.36 16.96
CA GLY A 332 -5.29 5.15 15.61
C GLY A 332 -5.65 6.30 14.66
N PRO A 333 -6.93 6.60 14.42
CA PRO A 333 -7.35 7.69 13.53
C PRO A 333 -6.78 9.06 13.89
N LEU A 334 -6.68 9.37 15.19
CA LEU A 334 -6.09 10.64 15.66
C LEU A 334 -4.59 10.70 15.31
N ILE A 335 -3.85 9.64 15.63
CA ILE A 335 -2.41 9.57 15.33
C ILE A 335 -2.19 9.60 13.82
N GLU A 336 -2.98 8.85 13.05
CA GLU A 336 -2.92 8.86 11.58
C GLU A 336 -3.14 10.28 11.04
N SER A 337 -4.14 11.01 11.55
CA SER A 337 -4.43 12.39 11.16
C SER A 337 -3.27 13.34 11.49
N LEU A 338 -2.69 13.23 12.69
CA LEU A 338 -1.55 14.05 13.10
C LEU A 338 -0.36 13.86 12.17
N ILE A 339 -0.06 12.62 11.77
CA ILE A 339 1.07 12.37 10.88
C ILE A 339 0.76 12.85 9.44
N VAL A 340 -0.49 12.74 8.95
CA VAL A 340 -0.87 13.34 7.66
C VAL A 340 -0.65 14.85 7.70
N LEU A 341 -1.11 15.52 8.75
CA LEU A 341 -0.97 16.97 8.91
C LEU A 341 0.49 17.40 9.04
N ASP A 342 1.28 16.69 9.84
CA ASP A 342 2.73 16.93 9.97
C ASP A 342 3.43 16.88 8.60
N ARG A 343 3.14 15.85 7.79
CA ARG A 343 3.69 15.71 6.44
C ARG A 343 3.19 16.80 5.50
N TYR A 344 1.92 17.18 5.60
CA TYR A 344 1.35 18.25 4.80
C TYR A 344 2.04 19.58 5.08
N GLU A 345 2.17 19.95 6.36
CA GLU A 345 2.84 21.17 6.78
C GLU A 345 4.31 21.17 6.38
N TRP A 346 5.03 20.07 6.60
CA TRP A 346 6.41 19.90 6.15
C TRP A 346 6.54 20.14 4.63
N LEU A 347 5.71 19.49 3.82
CA LEU A 347 5.75 19.66 2.37
C LEU A 347 5.39 21.08 1.94
N ARG A 348 4.40 21.71 2.58
CA ARG A 348 4.01 23.09 2.29
C ARG A 348 5.20 24.03 2.54
N ASP A 349 5.90 23.86 3.65
CA ASP A 349 7.05 24.69 4.00
C ASP A 349 8.23 24.44 3.03
N GLU A 350 8.50 23.18 2.67
CA GLU A 350 9.55 22.84 1.70
C GLU A 350 9.27 23.36 0.28
N LEU A 351 7.99 23.43 -0.13
CA LEU A 351 7.57 24.00 -1.41
C LEU A 351 7.58 25.54 -1.39
N ALA A 352 7.23 26.16 -0.25
CA ALA A 352 7.25 27.61 -0.09
C ALA A 352 8.67 28.19 -0.03
N GLY A 353 9.64 27.41 0.44
CA GLY A 353 11.06 27.80 0.49
C GLY A 353 11.81 27.70 -0.84
N MET A 354 11.13 27.39 -1.94
CA MET A 354 11.73 27.28 -3.28
C MET A 354 11.88 28.66 -3.93
N GLU A 355 12.93 28.86 -4.74
CA GLU A 355 13.33 30.17 -5.26
C GLU A 355 12.31 30.79 -6.25
N ASP A 356 12.31 32.13 -6.33
CA ASP A 356 11.50 32.90 -7.28
C ASP A 356 11.97 32.61 -8.73
N GLY A 357 11.30 31.68 -9.39
CA GLY A 357 11.62 31.24 -10.76
C GLY A 357 11.15 29.82 -11.04
N ALA A 358 10.99 29.01 -9.99
CA ALA A 358 10.47 27.66 -10.08
C ALA A 358 9.00 27.62 -10.50
N GLN A 359 8.59 26.52 -11.15
CA GLN A 359 7.17 26.22 -11.27
C GLN A 359 6.56 26.24 -9.86
N LYS A 360 5.39 26.83 -9.67
CA LYS A 360 4.77 26.84 -8.35
C LYS A 360 3.95 25.56 -8.20
N MET A 361 4.15 24.86 -7.08
CA MET A 361 3.41 23.63 -6.76
C MET A 361 2.41 23.91 -5.64
N ALA A 362 1.24 23.29 -5.74
CA ALA A 362 0.28 23.21 -4.67
C ALA A 362 0.32 21.83 -4.02
N ILE A 363 -0.04 21.78 -2.74
CA ILE A 363 -0.27 20.55 -2.01
C ILE A 363 -1.71 20.49 -1.49
N GLU A 364 -2.37 19.35 -1.70
CA GLU A 364 -3.74 19.09 -1.26
C GLU A 364 -3.84 17.78 -0.47
N ILE A 365 -4.76 17.76 0.50
CA ILE A 365 -5.19 16.55 1.20
C ILE A 365 -6.52 16.11 0.57
N VAL A 366 -6.52 14.97 -0.11
CA VAL A 366 -7.68 14.50 -0.89
C VAL A 366 -8.22 13.19 -0.32
N ASN A 367 -9.53 13.14 -0.03
CA ASN A 367 -10.20 11.88 0.31
C ASN A 367 -10.46 11.06 -0.97
N LEU A 368 -10.04 9.80 -1.04
CA LEU A 368 -10.22 8.98 -2.26
C LEU A 368 -11.56 8.25 -2.34
N PHE A 369 -12.21 8.07 -1.18
CA PHE A 369 -13.53 7.44 -1.03
C PHE A 369 -14.33 8.18 0.05
N ASP A 370 -15.63 7.89 0.13
CA ASP A 370 -16.47 8.38 1.21
C ASP A 370 -16.10 7.70 2.54
N GLN A 371 -15.69 8.48 3.53
CA GLN A 371 -15.34 8.03 4.88
C GLN A 371 -16.53 7.39 5.61
N ALA A 372 -17.77 7.74 5.25
CA ALA A 372 -18.97 7.15 5.83
C ALA A 372 -19.08 5.64 5.52
N THR A 373 -18.47 5.18 4.43
CA THR A 373 -18.43 3.77 4.00
C THR A 373 -17.50 2.89 4.84
N GLY A 374 -16.79 3.46 5.82
CA GLY A 374 -15.94 2.74 6.76
C GLY A 374 -14.50 2.50 6.28
N SER A 375 -14.06 3.17 5.21
CA SER A 375 -12.67 3.17 4.78
C SER A 375 -11.88 4.24 5.54
N GLY A 376 -11.40 3.92 6.75
CA GLY A 376 -10.69 4.90 7.60
C GLY A 376 -9.31 5.34 7.09
N ARG A 377 -8.81 4.80 5.97
CA ARG A 377 -7.42 4.92 5.50
C ARG A 377 -7.33 5.33 4.04
N ASN A 378 -7.85 6.51 3.80
CA ASN A 378 -8.37 6.88 2.50
C ASN A 378 -8.10 8.36 2.19
N ILE A 379 -6.86 8.75 2.44
CA ILE A 379 -6.37 10.09 2.22
C ILE A 379 -5.16 9.98 1.30
N ALA A 380 -5.09 10.86 0.31
CA ALA A 380 -3.93 11.10 -0.50
C ALA A 380 -3.35 12.48 -0.19
N LEU A 381 -2.02 12.55 -0.17
CA LEU A 381 -1.31 13.81 -0.34
C LEU A 381 -1.03 13.97 -1.84
N VAL A 382 -1.49 15.07 -2.42
CA VAL A 382 -1.35 15.37 -3.85
C VAL A 382 -0.49 16.61 -3.99
N ILE A 383 0.60 16.51 -4.74
CA ILE A 383 1.44 17.64 -5.16
C ILE A 383 1.28 17.80 -6.67
N GLN A 384 0.92 18.99 -7.13
CA GLN A 384 0.70 19.30 -8.54
C GLN A 384 1.02 20.76 -8.85
N PRO A 385 1.30 21.13 -10.11
CA PRO A 385 1.48 22.52 -10.51
C PRO A 385 0.26 23.40 -10.21
N LEU A 386 0.50 24.66 -9.85
CA LEU A 386 -0.56 25.66 -9.59
C LEU A 386 -1.35 26.04 -10.83
N ASP A 387 -0.73 25.99 -12.02
CA ASP A 387 -1.40 26.28 -13.28
C ASP A 387 -2.53 25.27 -13.58
N ASP A 388 -2.36 24.02 -13.13
CA ASP A 388 -3.34 22.95 -13.29
C ASP A 388 -4.57 23.09 -12.37
N LEU A 389 -4.45 23.87 -11.28
CA LEU A 389 -5.56 24.21 -10.37
C LEU A 389 -6.48 25.30 -10.94
N GLY A 390 -5.92 26.26 -11.68
CA GLY A 390 -6.67 27.31 -12.37
C GLY A 390 -7.58 26.75 -13.46
N ALA A 391 -7.15 25.70 -14.16
CA ALA A 391 -7.97 25.03 -15.17
C ALA A 391 -9.19 24.32 -14.58
N ARG A 392 -9.05 23.70 -13.40
CA ARG A 392 -10.16 23.00 -12.70
C ARG A 392 -11.25 23.95 -12.20
N THR A 393 -10.86 25.12 -11.70
CA THR A 393 -11.81 26.13 -11.19
C THR A 393 -12.56 26.86 -12.31
N ALA A 394 -11.99 26.93 -13.52
CA ALA A 394 -12.68 27.45 -14.70
C ALA A 394 -13.73 26.46 -15.26
N GLU A 395 -13.52 25.14 -15.13
CA GLU A 395 -14.49 24.12 -15.56
C GLU A 395 -15.55 23.82 -14.49
N SER A 396 -15.27 24.05 -13.21
CA SER A 396 -16.22 23.84 -12.11
C SER A 396 -17.01 25.10 -11.72
N GLY A 397 -17.16 26.06 -12.64
CA GLY A 397 -17.93 27.31 -12.48
C GLY A 397 -19.39 27.10 -12.06
N GLY A 398 -19.56 26.82 -10.78
CA GLY A 398 -20.77 26.78 -10.00
C GLY A 398 -20.35 27.13 -8.59
N GLU A 399 -20.55 28.40 -8.24
CA GLU A 399 -20.30 28.97 -6.92
C GLU A 399 -20.80 28.02 -5.82
N ALA A 400 -19.89 27.65 -4.93
CA ALA A 400 -20.24 27.23 -3.59
C ALA A 400 -19.44 28.11 -2.63
N GLU A 401 -20.01 29.26 -2.28
CA GLU A 401 -19.76 29.86 -0.97
C GLU A 401 -20.10 28.81 0.11
N ILE A 402 -19.16 28.57 1.03
CA ILE A 402 -19.34 28.52 2.49
C ILE A 402 -17.96 28.72 3.14
#